data_AF-W2WDS8-F1
#
_entry.id   AF-W2WDS8-F1
#
_cell.length_a   1.000
_cell.length_b   1.000
_cell.length_c   1.000
_cell.angle_alpha   90.00
_cell.angle_beta   90.00
_cell.angle_gamma   90.00
#
_symmetry.space_group_name_H-M   'P 1'
#
loop_
_entity.id
_entity.type
_entity.pdbx_description
1 polymer ?
#
loop_
_entity_poly.entity_id
_entity_poly.type
_entity_poly.pdbx_seq_one_letter_code
_entity_poly.pdbx_strand_id
1 'polypeptide(L)'
;KGSYCSGGVKILCPAGTYGATDGLSTAACTAPCPAGFYCPIGTADYSQHPCTLRTSFCRQGSSVPTAVDTGHFTVATQGGLRTDETICPPGSYCVGGIQYLCPEGTYGATSGLSSQTCSG
;
A
#
# COMPACT_ATOMS: atom_id res chain seq x y z
N LYS A 1 -0.74 -15.31 19.71
CA LYS A 1 -0.57 -14.14 18.82
C LYS A 1 -1.10 -14.51 17.44
N GLY A 2 -1.53 -13.54 16.63
CA GLY A 2 -2.14 -13.76 15.32
C GLY A 2 -3.58 -14.32 15.37
N SER A 3 -4.20 -14.34 16.55
CA SER A 3 -5.54 -14.93 16.73
C SER A 3 -6.25 -14.31 17.92
N TYR A 4 -7.58 -14.35 17.88
CA TYR A 4 -8.47 -13.97 18.98
C TYR A 4 -9.39 -15.15 19.35
N CYS A 5 -9.98 -15.10 20.55
CA CYS A 5 -10.92 -16.10 21.04
C CYS A 5 -12.33 -15.52 21.10
N SER A 6 -13.31 -16.22 20.53
CA SER A 6 -14.73 -15.87 20.65
C SER A 6 -15.54 -17.12 20.92
N GLY A 7 -16.34 -17.12 22.00
CA GLY A 7 -17.13 -18.29 22.40
C GLY A 7 -16.29 -19.55 22.69
N GLY A 8 -15.05 -19.40 23.18
CA GLY A 8 -14.13 -20.52 23.43
C GLY A 8 -13.43 -21.06 22.18
N VAL A 9 -13.69 -20.49 21.00
CA VAL A 9 -13.05 -20.88 19.74
C VAL A 9 -11.91 -19.91 19.42
N LYS A 10 -10.74 -20.45 19.08
CA LYS A 10 -9.59 -19.68 18.59
C LYS A 10 -9.75 -19.41 17.10
N ILE A 11 -9.78 -18.15 16.72
CA ILE A 11 -9.98 -17.66 15.35
C ILE A 11 -8.78 -16.81 14.95
N LEU A 12 -8.25 -17.00 13.74
CA LEU A 12 -7.15 -16.16 13.24
C LEU A 12 -7.60 -14.71 13.10
N CYS A 13 -6.67 -13.77 13.30
CA CYS A 13 -6.94 -12.37 12.99
C CYS A 13 -7.32 -12.24 11.51
N PRO A 14 -8.43 -11.55 11.19
CA PRO A 14 -8.83 -11.36 9.81
C PRO A 14 -7.72 -10.63 9.04
N ALA A 15 -7.63 -10.90 7.74
CA ALA A 15 -6.67 -10.20 6.90
C ALA A 15 -6.93 -8.68 6.96
N GLY A 16 -5.86 -7.89 6.99
CA GLY A 16 -5.91 -6.44 7.20
C GLY A 16 -5.78 -6.04 8.68
N THR A 17 -5.73 -6.97 9.63
CA THR A 17 -5.38 -6.71 11.04
C THR A 17 -4.24 -7.61 11.50
N TYR A 18 -3.61 -7.26 12.62
CA TYR A 18 -2.59 -8.10 13.26
C TYR A 18 -2.90 -8.32 14.74
N GLY A 19 -2.42 -9.43 15.29
CA GLY A 19 -2.56 -9.78 16.70
C GLY A 19 -1.22 -9.94 17.40
N ALA A 20 -0.66 -8.86 17.95
CA ALA A 20 0.66 -8.85 18.60
C ALA A 20 0.67 -9.49 20.01
N THR A 21 -0.49 -9.66 20.63
CA THR A 21 -0.64 -10.21 21.98
C THR A 21 -1.52 -11.45 22.00
N ASP A 22 -1.42 -12.22 23.09
CA ASP A 22 -2.32 -13.33 23.40
C ASP A 22 -3.57 -12.82 24.15
N GLY A 23 -4.61 -13.64 24.22
CA GLY A 23 -5.83 -13.31 24.95
C GLY A 23 -6.75 -12.29 24.28
N LEU A 24 -6.51 -11.96 23.00
CA LEU A 24 -7.42 -11.13 22.21
C LEU A 24 -8.80 -11.79 22.14
N SER A 25 -9.86 -11.00 22.23
CA SER A 25 -11.25 -11.51 22.29
C SER A 25 -12.13 -11.06 21.12
N THR A 26 -11.60 -10.25 20.20
CA THR A 26 -12.36 -9.68 19.09
C THR A 26 -11.60 -9.75 17.77
N ALA A 27 -12.35 -9.70 16.67
CA ALA A 27 -11.81 -9.69 15.31
C ALA A 27 -11.01 -8.42 14.96
N ALA A 28 -11.10 -7.36 15.79
CA ALA A 28 -10.21 -6.21 15.67
C ALA A 28 -8.75 -6.56 15.99
N CYS A 29 -8.53 -7.70 16.65
CA CYS A 29 -7.24 -8.15 17.14
C CYS A 29 -6.51 -7.04 17.90
N THR A 30 -5.23 -6.78 17.60
CA THR A 30 -4.49 -5.67 18.22
C THR A 30 -4.84 -4.35 17.55
N ALA A 31 -4.76 -4.29 16.22
CA ALA A 31 -5.08 -3.10 15.44
C ALA A 31 -5.17 -3.43 13.93
N PRO A 32 -5.73 -2.52 13.11
CA PRO A 32 -5.55 -2.53 11.67
C PRO A 32 -4.07 -2.55 11.28
N CYS A 33 -3.75 -3.17 10.15
CA CYS A 33 -2.41 -3.19 9.60
C CYS A 33 -1.92 -1.75 9.35
N PRO A 34 -0.75 -1.33 9.85
CA PRO A 34 -0.26 0.03 9.62
C PRO A 34 -0.03 0.31 8.14
N ALA A 35 -0.23 1.56 7.71
CA ALA A 35 0.10 1.96 6.34
C ALA A 35 1.59 1.70 6.04
N GLY A 36 1.87 1.26 4.82
CA GLY A 36 3.21 0.81 4.42
C GLY A 36 3.49 -0.66 4.74
N PHE A 37 2.53 -1.38 5.32
CA PHE A 37 2.58 -2.83 5.57
C PHE A 37 1.28 -3.49 5.10
N TYR A 38 1.31 -4.81 4.93
CA TYR A 38 0.12 -5.60 4.67
C TYR A 38 0.04 -6.78 5.64
N CYS A 39 -1.16 -7.20 6.01
CA CYS A 39 -1.35 -8.24 7.02
C CYS A 39 -2.24 -9.34 6.45
N PRO A 40 -1.66 -10.46 5.98
CA PRO A 40 -2.41 -11.67 5.67
C PRO A 40 -3.22 -12.18 6.88
N ILE A 41 -4.10 -13.15 6.65
CA ILE A 41 -4.85 -13.77 7.75
C ILE A 41 -3.88 -14.36 8.79
N GLY A 42 -4.13 -14.08 10.06
CA GLY A 42 -3.34 -14.61 11.16
C GLY A 42 -1.99 -13.92 11.42
N THR A 43 -1.74 -12.73 10.84
CA THR A 43 -0.51 -11.98 11.11
C THR A 43 -0.36 -11.65 12.59
N ALA A 44 0.75 -12.10 13.19
CA ALA A 44 1.13 -11.76 14.55
C ALA A 44 2.00 -10.50 14.62
N ASP A 45 2.88 -10.32 13.64
CA ASP A 45 3.83 -9.22 13.52
C ASP A 45 3.73 -8.65 12.10
N TYR A 46 3.21 -7.42 11.99
CA TYR A 46 3.05 -6.74 10.71
C TYR A 46 4.40 -6.36 10.09
N SER A 47 5.47 -6.23 10.88
CA SER A 47 6.77 -5.74 10.40
C SER A 47 7.45 -6.72 9.43
N GLN A 48 7.04 -7.99 9.44
CA GLN A 48 7.48 -9.02 8.49
C GLN A 48 6.88 -8.86 7.08
N HIS A 49 5.93 -7.94 6.90
CA HIS A 49 5.22 -7.73 5.65
C HIS A 49 5.31 -6.27 5.16
N PRO A 50 6.54 -5.75 4.92
CA PRO A 50 6.72 -4.39 4.45
C PRO A 50 6.26 -4.25 2.99
N CYS A 51 5.69 -3.09 2.68
CA CYS A 51 5.20 -2.74 1.35
C CYS A 51 6.20 -1.79 0.68
N THR A 52 7.16 -2.32 -0.08
CA THR A 52 8.31 -1.53 -0.59
C THR A 52 8.42 -1.48 -2.11
N LEU A 53 7.65 -2.30 -2.83
CA LEU A 53 7.68 -2.35 -4.28
C LEU A 53 7.13 -1.06 -4.87
N ARG A 54 7.82 -0.46 -5.85
CA ARG A 54 7.41 0.80 -6.49
C ARG A 54 6.10 0.69 -7.26
N THR A 55 5.73 -0.53 -7.66
CA THR A 55 4.54 -0.87 -8.43
C THR A 55 3.32 -1.17 -7.55
N SER A 56 3.44 -1.05 -6.22
CA SER A 56 2.32 -1.29 -5.30
C SER A 56 2.41 -0.42 -4.05
N PHE A 57 1.30 -0.25 -3.36
CA PHE A 57 1.23 0.48 -2.10
C PHE A 57 0.28 -0.21 -1.13
N CYS A 58 0.40 0.14 0.15
CA CYS A 58 -0.42 -0.43 1.21
C CYS A 58 -0.95 0.69 2.12
N ARG A 59 -2.25 0.97 2.01
CA ARG A 59 -2.96 1.86 2.94
C ARG A 59 -3.17 1.16 4.29
N GLN A 60 -3.58 1.89 5.32
CA GLN A 60 -3.94 1.26 6.60
C GLN A 60 -5.03 0.20 6.38
N GLY A 61 -4.88 -0.96 7.05
CA GLY A 61 -5.81 -2.08 6.94
C GLY A 61 -5.59 -2.96 5.70
N SER A 62 -4.51 -2.76 4.94
CA SER A 62 -4.22 -3.59 3.76
C SER A 62 -3.97 -5.04 4.16
N SER A 63 -4.67 -5.96 3.52
CA SER A 63 -4.42 -7.41 3.64
C SER A 63 -3.37 -7.90 2.64
N VAL A 64 -3.23 -7.20 1.53
CA VAL A 64 -2.29 -7.45 0.44
C VAL A 64 -1.83 -6.10 -0.17
N PRO A 65 -0.69 -6.04 -0.86
CA PRO A 65 -0.30 -4.85 -1.62
C PRO A 65 -1.27 -4.57 -2.78
N THR A 66 -1.67 -3.31 -2.93
CA THR A 66 -2.49 -2.85 -4.06
C THR A 66 -1.58 -2.41 -5.19
N ALA A 67 -1.81 -2.89 -6.42
CA ALA A 67 -1.06 -2.43 -7.58
C ALA A 67 -1.34 -0.94 -7.85
N VAL A 68 -0.31 -0.20 -8.27
CA VAL A 68 -0.45 1.21 -8.66
C VAL A 68 -1.24 1.32 -9.96
N ASP A 69 -2.13 2.30 -10.03
CA ASP A 69 -2.90 2.57 -11.24
C ASP A 69 -2.01 3.13 -12.37
N THR A 70 -2.45 2.92 -13.61
CA THR A 70 -1.78 3.53 -14.75
C THR A 70 -1.86 5.06 -14.65
N GLY A 71 -0.76 5.75 -14.96
CA GLY A 71 -0.69 7.20 -14.77
C GLY A 71 -0.52 7.65 -13.32
N HIS A 72 -0.32 6.73 -12.38
CA HIS A 72 -0.08 7.04 -10.97
C HIS A 72 1.34 6.62 -10.52
N PHE A 73 1.83 7.28 -9.48
CA PHE A 73 3.07 6.93 -8.80
C PHE A 73 2.81 6.65 -7.32
N THR A 74 3.63 5.78 -6.72
CA THR A 74 3.48 5.43 -5.30
C THR A 74 4.09 6.49 -4.38
N VAL A 75 3.38 6.80 -3.30
CA VAL A 75 3.84 7.68 -2.23
C VAL A 75 4.72 6.88 -1.26
N ALA A 76 6.00 7.21 -1.22
CA ALA A 76 6.97 6.62 -0.29
C ALA A 76 7.17 7.46 0.97
N THR A 77 7.26 6.80 2.12
CA THR A 77 7.82 7.39 3.34
C THR A 77 9.35 7.48 3.23
N GLN A 78 9.99 8.21 4.16
CA GLN A 78 11.46 8.26 4.26
C GLN A 78 12.10 6.88 4.45
N GLY A 79 11.36 5.92 5.03
CA GLY A 79 11.80 4.53 5.20
C GLY A 79 11.60 3.65 3.96
N GLY A 80 11.16 4.20 2.83
CA GLY A 80 10.95 3.45 1.58
C GLY A 80 9.66 2.63 1.53
N LEU A 81 8.82 2.72 2.56
CA LEU A 81 7.50 2.08 2.57
C LEU A 81 6.52 2.85 1.69
N ARG A 82 5.73 2.14 0.89
CA ARG A 82 4.73 2.69 -0.02
C ARG A 82 3.35 2.65 0.63
N THR A 83 2.82 3.82 0.96
CA THR A 83 1.58 3.95 1.75
C THR A 83 0.35 4.27 0.92
N ASP A 84 0.54 4.93 -0.22
CA ASP A 84 -0.53 5.38 -1.10
C ASP A 84 -0.04 5.52 -2.55
N GLU A 85 -0.91 5.99 -3.43
CA GLU A 85 -0.59 6.44 -4.78
C GLU A 85 -1.13 7.85 -5.04
N THR A 86 -0.54 8.51 -6.04
CA THR A 86 -0.95 9.83 -6.50
C THR A 86 -0.94 9.87 -8.02
N ILE A 87 -1.94 10.53 -8.61
CA ILE A 87 -1.99 10.77 -10.06
C ILE A 87 -0.80 11.63 -10.49
N CYS A 88 -0.19 11.31 -11.63
CA CYS A 88 0.88 12.14 -12.16
C CYS A 88 0.37 13.57 -12.41
N PRO A 89 0.99 14.61 -11.83
CA PRO A 89 0.59 15.98 -12.10
C PRO A 89 0.97 16.41 -13.53
N PRO A 90 0.34 17.48 -14.05
CA PRO A 90 0.76 18.12 -15.29
C PRO A 90 2.27 18.39 -15.33
N GLY A 91 2.86 18.26 -16.52
CA GLY A 91 4.32 18.32 -16.72
C GLY A 91 5.09 17.04 -16.37
N SER A 92 4.40 15.96 -15.97
CA SER A 92 5.02 14.68 -15.67
C SER A 92 4.19 13.49 -16.19
N TYR A 93 4.84 12.33 -16.34
CA TYR A 93 4.20 11.07 -16.69
C TYR A 93 4.67 9.95 -15.77
N CYS A 94 3.83 8.94 -15.59
CA CYS A 94 4.00 7.89 -14.59
C CYS A 94 4.00 6.53 -15.26
N VAL A 95 5.08 5.76 -15.08
CA VAL A 95 5.21 4.39 -15.58
C VAL A 95 5.72 3.50 -14.46
N GLY A 96 5.04 2.37 -14.23
CA GLY A 96 5.44 1.41 -13.20
C GLY A 96 5.44 1.99 -11.78
N GLY A 97 4.56 2.95 -11.48
CA GLY A 97 4.47 3.59 -10.17
C GLY A 97 5.56 4.61 -9.87
N ILE A 98 6.31 5.06 -10.89
CA ILE A 98 7.37 6.06 -10.78
C ILE A 98 7.00 7.28 -11.63
N GLN A 99 7.17 8.47 -11.05
CA GLN A 99 6.99 9.74 -11.74
C GLN A 99 8.26 10.15 -12.49
N TYR A 100 8.07 10.63 -13.72
CA TYR A 100 9.11 11.17 -14.60
C TYR A 100 8.67 12.54 -15.13
N LEU A 101 9.61 13.48 -15.26
CA LEU A 101 9.31 14.74 -15.93
C LEU A 101 9.15 14.52 -17.44
N CYS A 102 8.24 15.29 -18.06
CA CYS A 102 8.15 15.32 -19.51
C CYS A 102 9.51 15.76 -20.11
N PRO A 103 10.02 15.06 -21.13
CA PRO A 103 11.28 15.42 -21.76
C PRO A 103 11.19 16.80 -22.43
N GLU A 104 12.35 17.45 -22.58
CA GLU A 104 12.46 18.74 -23.26
C GLU A 104 11.82 18.69 -24.65
N GLY A 105 11.00 19.69 -24.96
CA GLY A 105 10.25 19.76 -26.22
C GLY A 105 8.85 19.13 -26.20
N THR A 106 8.45 18.46 -25.10
CA THR A 106 7.07 18.01 -24.89
C THR A 106 6.41 18.79 -23.74
N TYR A 107 5.07 18.85 -23.72
CA TYR A 107 4.32 19.44 -22.62
C TYR A 107 3.34 18.43 -22.03
N GLY A 108 3.19 18.42 -20.71
CA GLY A 108 2.21 17.58 -20.01
C GLY A 108 0.97 18.40 -19.66
N ALA A 109 0.01 18.52 -20.59
CA ALA A 109 -1.17 19.38 -20.42
C ALA A 109 -2.19 18.85 -19.41
N THR A 110 -2.14 17.55 -19.10
CA THR A 110 -3.12 16.84 -18.28
C THR A 110 -2.45 16.02 -17.20
N SER A 111 -3.19 15.70 -16.15
CA SER A 111 -2.75 14.74 -15.13
C SER A 111 -2.92 13.30 -15.63
N GLY A 112 -2.20 12.36 -15.02
CA GLY A 112 -2.37 10.93 -15.28
C GLY A 112 -1.69 10.44 -16.56
N LEU A 113 -0.76 11.23 -17.13
CA LEU A 113 0.01 10.79 -18.28
C LEU A 113 0.83 9.54 -17.93
N SER A 114 0.86 8.57 -18.83
CA SER A 114 1.61 7.31 -18.67
C SER A 114 2.55 7.02 -19.84
N SER A 115 2.85 8.03 -20.65
CA SER A 115 3.71 7.93 -21.83
C SER A 115 4.79 9.00 -21.79
N GLN A 116 6.00 8.63 -22.22
CA GLN A 116 7.14 9.52 -22.37
C GLN A 116 6.92 10.60 -23.43
N THR A 117 6.00 10.40 -24.38
CA THR A 117 5.59 11.42 -25.36
C THR A 117 4.78 12.55 -24.74
N CYS A 118 4.37 12.42 -23.47
CA CYS A 118 3.44 13.32 -22.81
C CYS A 118 2.23 13.65 -23.71
N SER A 119 1.77 14.90 -23.79
CA SER A 119 0.62 15.29 -24.61
C SER A 119 0.94 15.50 -26.11
N GLY A 120 2.15 15.17 -26.57
CA GLY A 120 2.61 15.39 -27.94
C GLY A 120 3.69 16.46 -28.02
#